data_AF-A0A356BDL8-F1
#
_entry.id   AF-A0A356BDL8-F1
#
_cell.length_a   1.000
_cell.length_b   1.000
_cell.length_c   1.000
_cell.angle_alpha   90.00
_cell.angle_beta   90.00
_cell.angle_gamma   90.00
#
_symmetry.space_group_name_H-M   'P 1'
#
loop_
_entity.id
_entity.type
_entity.pdbx_description
1 polymer ?
#
loop_
_entity_poly.entity_id
_entity_poly.type
_entity_poly.pdbx_seq_one_letter_code
_entity_poly.pdbx_strand_id
1 'polypeptide(L)'
;MAPHRHIGRIEMLKSKVWSAEREQGLVWFCIKKGVLLWGLLLFCSVFLGRHIVDIVLYEVDWSRLVSDLKLGLPLCSVLGFTFGYLLWKKNEKDFSKS
;
A
#
# COMPACT_ATOMS: atom_id res chain seq x y z
N MET A 1 0.06 -1.33 -39.36
CA MET A 1 0.73 -1.09 -38.06
C MET A 1 -0.35 -0.77 -37.04
N ALA A 2 -0.81 -1.76 -36.27
CA ALA A 2 -1.96 -1.63 -35.38
C ALA A 2 -1.53 -1.90 -33.92
N PRO A 3 -1.24 -0.86 -33.12
CA PRO A 3 -0.89 -1.02 -31.71
C PRO A 3 -2.11 -0.88 -30.76
N HIS A 4 -3.36 -1.04 -31.23
CA HIS A 4 -4.55 -0.74 -30.44
C HIS A 4 -5.28 -1.93 -29.79
N ARG A 5 -4.95 -3.20 -30.09
CA ARG A 5 -5.71 -4.36 -29.58
C ARG A 5 -5.30 -4.88 -28.19
N HIS A 6 -4.14 -4.51 -27.67
CA HIS A 6 -3.68 -4.99 -26.36
C HIS A 6 -4.10 -4.11 -25.18
N ILE A 7 -4.34 -2.81 -25.41
CA ILE A 7 -4.74 -1.86 -24.36
C ILE A 7 -6.14 -2.20 -23.83
N GLY A 8 -7.07 -2.60 -24.71
CA GLY A 8 -8.43 -2.97 -24.31
C GLY A 8 -8.52 -4.24 -23.44
N ARG A 9 -7.55 -5.18 -23.52
CA ARG A 9 -7.57 -6.40 -22.71
C ARG A 9 -7.13 -6.13 -21.27
N ILE A 10 -6.16 -5.24 -21.10
CA ILE A 10 -5.69 -4.80 -19.78
C ILE A 10 -6.75 -3.93 -19.10
N GLU A 11 -7.40 -3.02 -19.84
CA GLU A 11 -8.51 -2.22 -19.31
C GLU A 11 -9.71 -3.10 -18.91
N MET A 12 -10.07 -4.09 -19.72
CA MET A 12 -11.12 -5.06 -19.36
C MET A 12 -10.76 -5.89 -18.12
N LEU A 13 -9.50 -6.30 -17.97
CA LEU A 13 -9.05 -6.99 -16.76
C LEU A 13 -9.11 -6.05 -15.54
N LYS A 14 -8.66 -4.81 -15.70
CA LYS A 14 -8.66 -3.81 -14.64
C LYS A 14 -10.08 -3.47 -14.16
N SER A 15 -11.05 -3.35 -15.07
CA SER A 15 -12.45 -3.10 -14.69
C SER A 15 -13.09 -4.31 -13.99
N LYS A 16 -12.82 -5.54 -14.43
CA LYS A 16 -13.27 -6.76 -13.75
C LYS A 16 -12.68 -6.89 -12.34
N VAL A 17 -11.38 -6.67 -12.20
CA VAL A 17 -10.70 -6.68 -10.91
C VAL A 17 -11.28 -5.60 -9.99
N TRP A 18 -11.49 -4.38 -10.50
CA TRP A 18 -12.09 -3.31 -9.74
C TRP A 18 -13.51 -3.64 -9.26
N SER A 19 -14.35 -4.23 -10.11
CA SER A 19 -15.71 -4.66 -9.72
C SER A 19 -15.67 -5.68 -8.57
N ALA A 20 -14.79 -6.68 -8.68
CA ALA A 20 -14.62 -7.70 -7.62
C ALA A 20 -14.05 -7.09 -6.32
N GLU A 21 -13.15 -6.12 -6.42
CA GLU A 21 -12.63 -5.38 -5.25
C GLU A 21 -13.69 -4.46 -4.64
N ARG A 22 -14.59 -3.91 -5.46
CA ARG A 22 -15.66 -3.03 -5.00
C ARG A 22 -16.69 -3.77 -4.15
N GLU A 23 -17.05 -5.00 -4.54
CA GLU A 23 -17.96 -5.88 -3.80
C GLU A 23 -17.41 -6.26 -2.42
N GLN A 24 -16.09 -6.39 -2.28
CA GLN A 24 -15.44 -6.66 -0.99
C GLN A 24 -15.42 -5.44 -0.05
N GLY A 25 -15.68 -4.25 -0.59
CA GLY A 25 -15.84 -3.02 0.18
C GLY A 25 -14.56 -2.21 0.41
N LEU A 26 -14.77 -0.92 0.72
CA LEU A 26 -13.71 0.07 0.87
C LEU A 26 -12.70 -0.29 1.96
N VAL A 27 -13.18 -0.74 3.12
CA VAL A 27 -12.33 -1.06 4.27
C VAL A 27 -11.39 -2.23 3.95
N TRP A 28 -11.92 -3.27 3.30
CA TRP A 28 -11.12 -4.43 2.90
C TRP A 28 -10.04 -4.06 1.89
N PHE A 29 -10.37 -3.22 0.90
CA PHE A 29 -9.40 -2.69 -0.06
C PHE A 29 -8.32 -1.86 0.62
N CYS A 30 -8.70 -0.96 1.54
CA CYS A 30 -7.76 -0.11 2.27
C CYS A 30 -6.83 -0.92 3.16
N ILE A 31 -7.32 -1.97 3.82
CA ILE A 31 -6.48 -2.88 4.61
C ILE A 31 -5.54 -3.67 3.70
N LYS A 32 -6.06 -4.34 2.67
CA LYS A 32 -5.28 -5.26 1.83
C LYS A 32 -4.25 -4.56 0.94
N LYS A 33 -4.65 -3.48 0.26
CA LYS A 33 -3.77 -2.76 -0.68
C LYS A 33 -3.12 -1.55 -0.05
N GLY A 34 -3.79 -0.87 0.88
CA GLY A 34 -3.22 0.29 1.57
C GLY A 34 -2.29 -0.12 2.71
N VAL A 35 -2.83 -0.70 3.78
CA VAL A 35 -2.08 -1.01 5.00
C VAL A 35 -1.08 -2.14 4.80
N LEU A 36 -1.53 -3.28 4.29
CA LEU A 36 -0.70 -4.48 4.10
C LEU A 36 0.39 -4.30 3.04
N LEU A 37 0.11 -3.56 1.97
CA LEU A 37 1.09 -3.35 0.91
C LEU A 37 1.92 -2.10 1.18
N TRP A 38 1.32 -0.91 1.22
CA TRP A 38 2.04 0.36 1.35
C TRP A 38 2.48 0.65 2.78
N GLY A 39 1.64 0.35 3.77
CA GLY A 39 2.01 0.50 5.18
C GLY A 39 3.20 -0.39 5.53
N LEU A 40 3.19 -1.66 5.10
CA LEU A 40 4.30 -2.59 5.33
C LEU A 40 5.56 -2.17 4.56
N LEU A 41 5.43 -1.67 3.32
CA LEU A 41 6.58 -1.26 2.51
C LEU A 41 7.24 0.02 3.04
N LEU A 42 6.45 0.98 3.52
CA LEU A 42 6.93 2.16 4.25
C LEU A 42 7.56 1.80 5.58
N PHE A 43 6.94 0.86 6.31
CA PHE A 43 7.51 0.34 7.53
C PHE A 43 8.89 -0.27 7.23
N CYS A 44 8.98 -1.20 6.28
CA CYS A 44 10.24 -1.82 5.88
C CYS A 44 11.29 -0.80 5.42
N SER A 45 10.96 0.21 4.61
CA SER A 45 11.97 1.16 4.14
C SER A 45 12.53 2.04 5.26
N VAL A 46 11.68 2.51 6.18
CA VAL A 46 12.09 3.34 7.32
C VAL A 46 12.82 2.49 8.38
N PHE A 47 12.30 1.30 8.68
CA PHE A 47 12.89 0.41 9.67
C PHE A 47 14.18 -0.23 9.19
N LEU A 48 14.24 -0.81 7.98
CA LEU A 48 15.50 -1.36 7.46
C LEU A 48 16.54 -0.25 7.28
N GLY A 49 16.15 0.93 6.78
CA GLY A 49 17.10 2.03 6.60
C GLY A 49 17.76 2.45 7.91
N ARG A 50 16.99 2.52 9.00
CA ARG A 50 17.51 2.91 10.32
C ARG A 50 18.25 1.77 11.02
N HIS A 51 17.71 0.54 10.96
CA HIS A 51 18.33 -0.62 11.59
C HIS A 51 19.60 -1.12 10.92
N ILE A 52 19.74 -0.97 9.60
CA ILE A 52 21.01 -1.30 8.93
C ILE A 52 22.13 -0.39 9.45
N VAL A 53 21.84 0.89 9.67
CA VAL A 53 22.81 1.85 10.21
C VAL A 53 23.15 1.49 11.66
N ASP A 54 22.15 1.16 12.49
CA ASP A 54 22.39 0.78 13.88
C ASP A 54 23.11 -0.57 14.00
N ILE A 55 22.77 -1.59 13.20
CA ILE A 55 23.43 -2.92 13.22
C ILE A 55 24.88 -2.84 12.74
N VAL A 56 25.18 -1.96 11.78
CA VAL A 56 26.53 -1.83 11.21
C VAL A 56 27.45 -0.97 12.09
N LEU A 57 26.90 0.02 12.82
CA LEU A 57 27.71 0.99 13.57
C LEU A 57 27.66 0.83 15.09
N TYR A 58 26.65 0.17 15.66
CA TYR A 58 26.43 0.09 17.12
C TYR A 58 25.91 -1.29 17.58
N GLU A 59 26.12 -1.62 18.86
CA GLU A 59 25.47 -2.79 19.47
C GLU A 59 23.93 -2.58 19.48
N VAL A 60 23.18 -3.64 19.17
CA VAL A 60 21.73 -3.57 18.99
C VAL A 60 21.02 -3.23 20.31
N ASP A 61 20.46 -2.03 20.40
CA ASP A 61 19.59 -1.63 21.50
C ASP A 61 18.13 -2.06 21.26
N TRP A 62 17.78 -3.21 21.82
CA TRP A 62 16.44 -3.80 21.74
C TRP A 62 15.34 -2.91 22.34
N SER A 63 15.65 -2.01 23.27
CA SER A 63 14.66 -1.13 23.90
C SER A 63 14.15 -0.07 22.92
N ARG A 64 15.06 0.48 22.11
CA ARG A 64 14.73 1.43 21.03
C ARG A 64 13.96 0.77 19.90
N LEU A 65 14.36 -0.44 19.47
CA LEU A 65 13.63 -1.24 18.47
C LEU A 65 12.14 -1.35 18.82
N VAL A 66 11.83 -1.69 20.08
CA VAL A 66 10.45 -1.87 20.56
C VAL A 66 9.69 -0.53 20.58
N SER A 67 10.35 0.57 20.93
CA SER A 67 9.73 1.90 20.93
C SER A 67 9.41 2.37 19.51
N ASP A 68 10.34 2.19 18.58
CA ASP A 68 10.14 2.54 17.17
C ASP A 68 9.06 1.66 16.54
N LEU A 69 8.93 0.39 16.94
CA LEU A 69 7.86 -0.49 16.47
C LEU A 69 6.50 0.03 16.93
N LYS A 70 6.38 0.43 18.20
CA LYS A 70 5.13 0.94 18.77
C LYS A 70 4.65 2.24 18.12
N LEU A 71 5.55 3.10 17.66
CA LEU A 71 5.20 4.36 17.01
C LEU A 71 5.12 4.22 15.48
N GLY A 72 6.05 3.49 14.87
CA GLY A 72 6.16 3.30 13.44
C GLY A 72 5.01 2.48 12.85
N LEU A 73 4.62 1.37 13.50
CA LEU A 73 3.50 0.54 13.02
C LEU A 73 2.18 1.31 12.88
N PRO A 74 1.68 2.04 13.89
CA PRO A 74 0.43 2.80 13.73
C PRO A 74 0.57 3.94 12.73
N LEU A 75 1.71 4.66 12.70
CA LEU A 75 1.94 5.71 11.71
C LEU A 75 1.92 5.17 10.28
N CYS A 76 2.65 4.09 10.00
CA CYS A 76 2.67 3.45 8.69
C CYS A 76 1.31 2.85 8.33
N SER A 77 0.55 2.34 9.31
CA SER A 77 -0.81 1.84 9.08
C SER A 77 -1.78 2.96 8.69
N VAL A 78 -1.72 4.11 9.36
CA VAL A 78 -2.55 5.28 9.04
C VAL A 78 -2.22 5.83 7.65
N LEU A 79 -0.93 5.94 7.33
CA LEU A 79 -0.47 6.38 6.01
C LEU A 79 -0.89 5.39 4.91
N GLY A 80 -0.72 4.09 5.14
CA GLY A 80 -1.16 3.03 4.23
C GLY A 80 -2.67 3.07 4.01
N PHE A 81 -3.46 3.24 5.07
CA PHE A 81 -4.91 3.36 4.98
C PHE A 81 -5.33 4.60 4.18
N THR A 82 -4.71 5.75 4.45
CA THR A 82 -4.96 7.01 3.72
C THR A 82 -4.65 6.86 2.23
N PHE A 83 -3.53 6.22 1.91
CA PHE A 83 -3.16 5.93 0.53
C PHE A 83 -4.15 4.98 -0.15
N GLY A 84 -4.55 3.91 0.53
CA GLY A 84 -5.58 2.98 0.06
C GLY A 84 -6.90 3.69 -0.25
N TYR A 85 -7.32 4.62 0.62
CA TYR A 85 -8.52 5.42 0.42
C TYR A 85 -8.43 6.35 -0.79
N LEU A 86 -7.29 7.03 -0.98
CA LEU A 86 -7.05 7.87 -2.15
C LEU A 86 -7.07 7.04 -3.44
N LEU A 87 -6.47 5.84 -3.42
CA LEU A 87 -6.47 4.93 -4.56
C LEU A 87 -7.88 4.44 -4.90
N TRP A 88 -8.68 4.13 -3.86
CA TRP A 88 -10.09 3.78 -4.02
C TRP A 88 -10.87 4.92 -4.67
N LYS A 89 -10.75 6.15 -4.14
CA LYS A 89 -11.42 7.33 -4.72
C LYS A 89 -11.01 7.57 -6.18
N LYS A 90 -9.73 7.41 -6.49
CA LYS A 90 -9.22 7.54 -7.86
C LYS A 90 -9.86 6.48 -8.77
N ASN A 91 -9.89 5.22 -8.34
CA ASN A 91 -10.52 4.15 -9.11
C ASN A 91 -12.02 4.36 -9.28
N GLU A 92 -12.76 4.80 -8.26
CA GLU A 92 -14.17 5.16 -8.43
C GLU A 92 -14.35 6.27 -9.46
N LYS A 93 -13.51 7.31 -9.45
CA LYS A 93 -13.56 8.38 -10.45
C LYS A 93 -13.26 7.90 -11.87
N ASP A 94 -12.28 7.01 -12.02
CA ASP A 94 -11.85 6.49 -13.32
C ASP A 94 -12.90 5.53 -13.92
N PHE A 95 -13.58 4.74 -13.07
CA PHE A 95 -14.57 3.73 -13.52
C PHE A 95 -16.04 4.18 -13.43
N SER A 96 -16.37 5.32 -12.81
CA SER A 96 -17.76 5.86 -12.82
C SER A 96 -18.11 6.60 -14.11
N LYS A 97 -17.15 6.82 -15.02
CA LYS A 97 -17.36 7.48 -16.31
C LYS A 97 -17.53 6.51 -17.49
N SER A 98 -17.43 5.21 -17.23
CA SER A 98 -17.62 4.14 -18.22
C SER A 98 -18.94 3.42 -17.98
#